data_AF-A0A4R1FXY3-F1
#
_entry.id   AF-A0A4R1FXY3-F1
#
_cell.length_a   1.000
_cell.length_b   1.000
_cell.length_c   1.000
_cell.angle_alpha   90.00
_cell.angle_beta   90.00
_cell.angle_gamma   90.00
#
_symmetry.space_group_name_H-M   'P 1'
#
loop_
_entity.id
_entity.type
_entity.pdbx_description
1 polymer ?
#
loop_
_entity_poly.entity_id
_entity_poly.type
_entity_poly.pdbx_seq_one_letter_code
_entity_poly.pdbx_strand_id
1 'polypeptide(L)'
;MNQRNTLLLSLFVVCFFMFLLAGWYYFAQQKHAVEVVLDTDYDVSMKHDPIGQNKRASTDYYTLVLSWSPAFCAQQQKRYQDNLPNSVQYQCGDTQQFGWIIHGLWPQHAKARRVSEHPRFCQGDLKPLPRDLIEEFMPESPDARLLQGEWEKHGACAFKDARSYFEKQRELYQALTLPHYELSRTELFRWLKKNNPALQNKSLNARRNELFICYDLQWQVIDCPKVR
;
A
#
# COMPACT_ATOMS: atom_id res chain seq x y z
N MET A 1 -31.36 -6.30 -45.60
CA MET A 1 -30.18 -5.71 -44.94
C MET A 1 -29.09 -5.53 -46.00
N ASN A 2 -28.53 -4.33 -46.18
CA ASN A 2 -27.50 -4.03 -47.20
C ASN A 2 -26.15 -4.70 -46.82
N GLN A 3 -25.36 -5.16 -47.80
CA GLN A 3 -24.00 -5.70 -47.64
C GLN A 3 -23.11 -4.88 -46.69
N ARG A 4 -23.19 -3.55 -46.73
CA ARG A 4 -22.50 -2.63 -45.80
C ARG A 4 -22.94 -2.84 -44.35
N ASN A 5 -24.24 -3.02 -44.12
CA ASN A 5 -24.79 -3.25 -42.77
C ASN A 5 -24.40 -4.64 -42.25
N THR A 6 -24.34 -5.65 -43.13
CA THR A 6 -23.85 -6.99 -42.77
C THR A 6 -22.35 -6.96 -42.43
N LEU A 7 -21.53 -6.26 -43.22
CA LEU A 7 -20.10 -6.06 -42.94
C LEU A 7 -19.88 -5.34 -41.60
N LEU A 8 -20.61 -4.24 -41.35
CA LEU A 8 -20.54 -3.51 -40.08
C LEU A 8 -20.96 -4.38 -38.89
N LEU A 9 -22.03 -5.16 -39.03
CA LEU A 9 -22.49 -6.08 -37.99
C LEU A 9 -21.46 -7.18 -37.71
N SER A 10 -20.89 -7.79 -38.75
CA SER A 10 -19.83 -8.79 -38.60
C SER A 10 -18.59 -8.21 -37.94
N LEU A 11 -18.18 -7.00 -38.33
CA LEU A 11 -17.03 -6.32 -37.70
C LEU A 11 -17.30 -6.03 -36.22
N PHE A 12 -18.51 -5.54 -35.91
CA PHE A 12 -18.93 -5.31 -34.53
C PHE A 12 -18.91 -6.59 -33.70
N VAL A 13 -19.47 -7.69 -34.21
CA VAL A 13 -19.50 -8.99 -33.51
C VAL A 13 -18.08 -9.50 -33.28
N VAL A 14 -17.21 -9.44 -34.29
CA VAL A 14 -15.81 -9.88 -34.18
C VAL A 14 -15.05 -9.03 -33.16
N CYS A 15 -15.18 -7.69 -33.21
CA CYS A 15 -14.58 -6.80 -32.22
C CYS A 15 -15.11 -7.08 -30.81
N PHE A 16 -16.42 -7.28 -30.65
CA PHE A 16 -17.04 -7.60 -29.37
C PHE A 16 -16.48 -8.89 -28.76
N PHE A 17 -16.39 -9.97 -29.55
CA PHE A 17 -15.78 -11.22 -29.07
C PHE A 17 -14.29 -11.08 -28.78
N MET A 18 -13.54 -10.29 -29.56
CA MET A 18 -12.14 -9.99 -29.25
C MET A 18 -12.00 -9.25 -27.91
N PHE A 19 -12.85 -8.25 -27.64
CA PHE A 19 -12.84 -7.54 -26.35
C PHE A 19 -13.21 -8.46 -25.18
N LEU A 20 -14.19 -9.36 -25.35
CA LEU A 20 -14.53 -10.35 -24.33
C LEU A 20 -13.37 -11.30 -24.04
N LEU A 21 -12.71 -11.83 -25.08
CA LEU A 21 -11.56 -12.71 -24.93
C LEU A 21 -10.37 -12.01 -24.27
N ALA A 22 -10.07 -10.78 -24.68
CA ALA A 22 -9.03 -9.97 -24.06
C ALA A 22 -9.36 -9.69 -22.58
N GLY A 23 -10.58 -9.26 -22.27
CA GLY A 23 -11.03 -9.02 -20.90
C GLY A 23 -10.91 -10.26 -20.01
N TRP A 24 -11.30 -11.43 -20.53
CA TRP A 24 -11.14 -12.69 -19.80
C TRP A 24 -9.67 -13.06 -19.58
N TYR A 25 -8.81 -12.89 -20.59
CA TYR A 25 -7.38 -13.15 -20.48
C TYR A 25 -6.69 -12.28 -19.42
N TYR A 26 -6.91 -10.96 -19.46
CA TYR A 26 -6.33 -10.05 -18.47
C TYR A 26 -6.85 -10.33 -17.05
N PHE A 27 -8.14 -10.62 -16.91
CA PHE A 27 -8.71 -11.00 -15.62
C PHE A 27 -8.10 -12.29 -15.07
N ALA A 28 -7.87 -13.29 -15.92
CA ALA A 28 -7.21 -14.54 -15.52
C ALA A 28 -5.75 -14.30 -15.09
N GLN A 29 -5.00 -13.45 -15.81
CA GLN A 29 -3.63 -13.08 -15.42
C GLN A 29 -3.57 -12.36 -14.09
N GLN A 30 -4.48 -11.42 -13.84
CA GLN A 30 -4.54 -10.70 -12.56
C GLN A 30 -4.86 -11.65 -11.41
N LYS A 31 -5.84 -12.54 -11.58
CA LYS A 31 -6.16 -13.56 -10.57
C LYS A 31 -4.97 -14.45 -10.25
N HIS A 32 -4.29 -14.93 -11.27
CA HIS A 32 -3.10 -15.77 -11.09
C HIS A 32 -1.98 -15.02 -10.35
N ALA A 33 -1.75 -13.73 -10.65
CA ALA A 33 -0.73 -12.94 -9.96
C ALA A 33 -1.05 -12.75 -8.46
N VAL A 34 -2.32 -12.56 -8.11
CA VAL A 34 -2.78 -12.50 -6.71
C VAL A 34 -2.57 -13.86 -6.03
N GLU A 35 -2.98 -14.95 -6.68
CA GLU A 35 -2.85 -16.31 -6.15
C GLU A 35 -1.40 -16.69 -5.86
N VAL A 36 -0.47 -16.36 -6.76
CA VAL A 36 0.98 -16.59 -6.56
C VAL A 36 1.51 -15.91 -5.31
N VAL A 37 1.04 -14.71 -4.98
CA VAL A 37 1.45 -13.98 -3.77
C VAL A 37 0.82 -14.58 -2.53
N LEU A 38 -0.47 -14.93 -2.58
CA LEU A 38 -1.19 -15.53 -1.45
C LEU A 38 -0.76 -16.98 -1.15
N ASP A 39 -0.21 -17.69 -2.14
CA ASP A 39 0.34 -19.05 -2.04
C ASP A 39 1.69 -19.14 -1.35
N THR A 40 2.43 -18.03 -1.30
CA THR A 40 3.63 -17.95 -0.48
C THR A 40 3.31 -17.88 1.02
N ASP A 41 4.23 -18.37 1.85
CA ASP A 41 4.21 -18.11 3.29
C ASP A 41 4.43 -16.61 3.55
N TYR A 42 3.34 -15.90 3.79
CA TYR A 42 3.34 -14.48 4.14
C TYR A 42 3.44 -14.25 5.66
N ASP A 43 3.61 -15.32 6.46
CA ASP A 43 3.81 -15.17 7.89
C ASP A 43 5.10 -14.40 8.18
N VAL A 44 5.03 -13.55 9.18
CA VAL A 44 6.16 -12.77 9.65
C VAL A 44 6.54 -13.28 11.02
N SER A 45 7.83 -13.29 11.33
CA SER A 45 8.27 -13.68 12.65
C SER A 45 8.97 -12.52 13.31
N MET A 46 8.42 -12.06 14.43
CA MET A 46 8.97 -10.97 15.23
C MET A 46 10.45 -11.20 15.58
N LYS A 47 10.88 -12.46 15.73
CA LYS A 47 12.28 -12.83 16.03
C LYS A 47 13.29 -12.38 14.96
N HIS A 48 12.84 -12.14 13.73
CA HIS A 48 13.68 -11.68 12.63
C HIS A 48 13.70 -10.15 12.49
N ASP A 49 12.94 -9.41 13.30
CA ASP A 49 13.01 -7.96 13.33
C ASP A 49 14.21 -7.49 14.17
N PRO A 50 15.11 -6.67 13.63
CA PRO A 50 16.33 -6.25 14.33
C PRO A 50 16.10 -5.22 15.45
N ILE A 51 14.88 -4.67 15.56
CA ILE A 51 14.52 -3.65 16.54
C ILE A 51 13.77 -4.28 17.72
N GLY A 52 12.89 -5.24 17.42
CA GLY A 52 12.12 -5.98 18.41
C GLY A 52 10.90 -5.23 18.94
N GLN A 53 10.33 -5.77 20.02
CA GLN A 53 9.08 -5.34 20.61
C GLN A 53 9.23 -4.09 21.49
N ASN A 54 8.28 -3.18 21.38
CA ASN A 54 8.03 -2.16 22.40
C ASN A 54 6.51 -2.00 22.62
N LYS A 55 5.99 -2.78 23.56
CA LYS A 55 4.58 -2.77 23.96
C LYS A 55 4.25 -1.75 25.05
N ARG A 56 5.23 -0.97 25.53
CA ARG A 56 5.05 -0.03 26.65
C ARG A 56 4.86 1.41 26.21
N ALA A 57 5.25 1.74 24.98
CA ALA A 57 5.07 3.07 24.44
C ALA A 57 3.59 3.39 24.23
N SER A 58 3.18 4.62 24.57
CA SER A 58 1.84 5.13 24.23
C SER A 58 1.77 5.49 22.75
N THR A 59 0.57 5.38 22.20
CA THR A 59 0.24 5.99 20.90
C THR A 59 -0.24 7.41 21.16
N ASP A 60 0.50 8.39 20.64
CA ASP A 60 0.19 9.81 20.79
C ASP A 60 -0.29 10.42 19.46
N TYR A 61 0.09 9.82 18.33
CA TYR A 61 -0.34 10.20 16.98
C TYR A 61 -0.16 9.02 16.01
N TYR A 62 -0.67 9.15 14.79
CA TYR A 62 -0.50 8.17 13.71
C TYR A 62 0.28 8.75 12.54
N THR A 63 0.98 7.91 11.79
CA THR A 63 1.61 8.28 10.52
C THR A 63 1.16 7.30 9.44
N LEU A 64 0.40 7.80 8.46
CA LEU A 64 0.14 7.07 7.22
C LEU A 64 1.40 7.18 6.35
N VAL A 65 1.89 6.02 5.90
CA VAL A 65 3.05 5.91 5.04
C VAL A 65 2.61 5.39 3.68
N LEU A 66 2.88 6.18 2.65
CA LEU A 66 2.58 5.84 1.26
C LEU A 66 3.88 5.66 0.50
N SER A 67 3.94 4.64 -0.34
CA SER A 67 5.11 4.32 -1.18
C SER A 67 4.78 4.59 -2.65
N TRP A 68 5.71 5.23 -3.36
CA TRP A 68 5.64 5.35 -4.82
C TRP A 68 6.14 4.04 -5.45
N SER A 69 5.20 3.22 -5.94
CA SER A 69 5.47 1.87 -6.42
C SER A 69 6.49 1.83 -7.58
N PRO A 70 6.45 2.73 -8.60
CA PRO A 70 7.42 2.69 -9.69
C PRO A 70 8.88 2.82 -9.22
N ALA A 71 9.14 3.70 -8.24
CA ALA A 71 10.48 3.86 -7.68
C ALA A 71 10.90 2.67 -6.79
N PHE A 72 9.94 2.02 -6.10
CA PHE A 72 10.19 0.78 -5.38
C PHE A 72 10.52 -0.37 -6.35
N CYS A 73 9.71 -0.57 -7.39
CA CYS A 73 9.90 -1.65 -8.37
C CYS A 73 11.18 -1.48 -9.18
N ALA A 74 11.57 -0.26 -9.54
CA ALA A 74 12.87 0.00 -10.15
C ALA A 74 14.05 -0.43 -9.24
N GLN A 75 13.91 -0.34 -7.91
CA GLN A 75 14.90 -0.86 -6.97
C GLN A 75 14.89 -2.38 -6.90
N GLN A 76 13.71 -3.01 -6.91
CA GLN A 76 13.59 -4.47 -6.93
C GLN A 76 14.17 -5.08 -8.20
N GLN A 77 13.87 -4.51 -9.37
CA GLN A 77 14.43 -4.94 -10.66
C GLN A 77 15.96 -4.80 -10.68
N LYS A 78 16.53 -3.71 -10.14
CA LYS A 78 17.99 -3.60 -10.00
C LYS A 78 18.60 -4.68 -9.11
N ARG A 79 17.88 -5.08 -8.06
CA ARG A 79 18.34 -6.05 -7.07
C ARG A 79 18.24 -7.50 -7.57
N TYR A 80 17.14 -7.82 -8.25
CA TYR A 80 16.78 -9.20 -8.59
C TYR A 80 16.83 -9.50 -10.09
N GLN A 81 16.90 -8.47 -10.94
CA GLN A 81 16.87 -8.59 -12.40
C GLN A 81 15.64 -9.40 -12.83
N ASP A 82 15.83 -10.47 -13.61
CA ASP A 82 14.76 -11.34 -14.08
C ASP A 82 14.22 -12.31 -13.00
N ASN A 83 14.83 -12.35 -11.81
CA ASN A 83 14.49 -13.28 -10.73
C ASN A 83 13.71 -12.60 -9.60
N LEU A 84 12.67 -11.83 -9.93
CA LEU A 84 11.83 -11.18 -8.93
C LEU A 84 11.13 -12.22 -8.02
N PRO A 85 11.25 -12.11 -6.69
CA PRO A 85 10.57 -13.01 -5.75
C PRO A 85 9.04 -12.95 -5.92
N ASN A 86 8.38 -14.10 -5.74
CA ASN A 86 6.91 -14.20 -5.83
C ASN A 86 6.19 -13.13 -5.01
N SER A 87 6.68 -12.81 -3.80
CA SER A 87 6.05 -11.83 -2.89
C SER A 87 5.90 -10.43 -3.48
N VAL A 88 6.76 -10.03 -4.44
CA VAL A 88 6.71 -8.71 -5.09
C VAL A 88 6.21 -8.77 -6.54
N GLN A 89 5.89 -9.95 -7.06
CA GLN A 89 5.44 -10.14 -8.45
C GLN A 89 4.13 -9.40 -8.73
N TYR A 90 3.20 -9.38 -7.77
CA TYR A 90 1.94 -8.65 -7.96
C TYR A 90 2.16 -7.14 -8.06
N GLN A 91 3.06 -6.57 -7.24
CA GLN A 91 3.36 -5.14 -7.26
C GLN A 91 4.26 -4.70 -8.43
N CYS A 92 5.23 -5.53 -8.82
CA CYS A 92 6.34 -5.14 -9.69
C CYS A 92 6.51 -5.96 -10.96
N GLY A 93 5.70 -7.01 -11.14
CA GLY A 93 5.65 -7.79 -12.38
C GLY A 93 4.81 -7.09 -13.45
N ASP A 94 4.54 -7.82 -14.54
CA ASP A 94 3.92 -7.25 -15.74
C ASP A 94 2.38 -7.20 -15.71
N THR A 95 1.76 -7.69 -14.63
CA THR A 95 0.30 -7.89 -14.57
C THR A 95 -0.49 -6.66 -14.16
N GLN A 96 0.11 -5.77 -13.38
CA GLN A 96 -0.51 -4.53 -12.93
C GLN A 96 0.54 -3.44 -12.71
N GLN A 97 0.15 -2.19 -12.97
CA GLN A 97 0.99 -1.03 -12.70
C GLN A 97 0.39 -0.22 -11.55
N PHE A 98 1.14 -0.12 -10.45
CA PHE A 98 0.74 0.64 -9.27
C PHE A 98 1.37 2.04 -9.28
N GLY A 99 0.62 3.02 -8.79
CA GLY A 99 1.12 4.36 -8.47
C GLY A 99 1.52 4.46 -7.00
N TRP A 100 0.88 5.36 -6.26
CA TRP A 100 0.99 5.39 -4.80
C TRP A 100 0.26 4.21 -4.19
N ILE A 101 0.91 3.50 -3.27
CA ILE A 101 0.33 2.40 -2.50
C ILE A 101 0.50 2.66 -1.01
N ILE A 102 -0.32 2.01 -0.20
CA ILE A 102 -0.24 2.05 1.25
C ILE A 102 0.91 1.14 1.68
N HIS A 103 1.92 1.73 2.31
CA HIS A 103 2.93 0.95 3.05
C HIS A 103 2.32 0.52 4.38
N GLY A 104 1.77 1.47 5.16
CA GLY A 104 1.14 1.15 6.44
C GLY A 104 0.69 2.38 7.22
N LEU A 105 0.08 2.16 8.38
CA LEU A 105 -0.38 3.20 9.31
C LEU A 105 0.23 2.96 10.69
N TRP A 106 1.19 3.80 11.07
CA TRP A 106 2.02 3.52 12.22
C TRP A 106 1.56 4.34 13.43
N PRO A 107 1.19 3.70 14.55
CA PRO A 107 1.07 4.37 15.84
C PRO A 107 2.45 4.89 16.28
N GLN A 108 2.51 6.13 16.75
CA GLN A 108 3.77 6.81 17.08
C GLN A 108 3.73 7.38 18.50
N HIS A 109 4.88 7.36 19.16
CA HIS A 109 5.08 8.02 20.46
C HIS A 109 5.73 9.39 20.27
N ALA A 110 5.15 10.45 20.82
CA ALA A 110 5.56 11.84 20.61
C ALA A 110 6.96 12.16 21.14
N LYS A 111 7.42 11.42 22.15
CA LYS A 111 8.76 11.61 22.75
C LYS A 111 9.83 10.69 22.18
N ALA A 112 9.47 9.79 21.27
CA ALA A 112 10.42 8.87 20.68
C ALA A 112 11.45 9.64 19.82
N ARG A 113 12.72 9.29 20.04
CA ARG A 113 13.90 9.75 19.31
C ARG A 113 14.49 8.64 18.46
N ARG A 114 14.12 7.39 18.72
CA ARG A 114 14.56 6.21 17.99
C ARG A 114 13.38 5.39 17.56
N VAL A 115 13.55 4.64 16.47
CA VAL A 115 12.53 3.72 15.97
C VAL A 115 12.08 2.74 17.06
N SER A 116 13.01 2.21 17.87
CA SER A 116 12.71 1.30 18.98
C SER A 116 11.78 1.89 20.07
N GLU A 117 11.64 3.21 20.15
CA GLU A 117 10.88 3.88 21.21
C GLU A 117 9.40 4.09 20.85
N HIS A 118 9.01 3.85 19.60
CA HIS A 118 7.61 3.86 19.17
C HIS A 118 6.90 2.53 19.53
N PRO A 119 5.55 2.49 19.59
CA PRO A 119 4.80 1.25 19.74
C PRO A 119 5.11 0.27 18.60
N ARG A 120 5.48 -0.97 18.95
CA ARG A 120 5.76 -2.02 17.96
C ARG A 120 5.54 -3.41 18.55
N PHE A 121 4.98 -4.31 17.73
CA PHE A 121 4.69 -5.70 18.09
C PHE A 121 3.95 -5.82 19.43
N CYS A 122 2.95 -4.96 19.69
CA CYS A 122 2.37 -4.84 21.04
C CYS A 122 1.66 -6.12 21.53
N GLN A 123 1.24 -6.98 20.61
CA GLN A 123 0.65 -8.30 20.89
C GLN A 123 1.64 -9.46 20.64
N GLY A 124 2.87 -9.17 20.25
CA GLY A 124 3.88 -10.18 19.88
C GLY A 124 3.69 -10.73 18.47
N ASP A 125 4.16 -11.96 18.26
CA ASP A 125 3.95 -12.76 17.05
C ASP A 125 2.46 -13.13 16.94
N LEU A 126 1.84 -12.88 15.79
CA LEU A 126 0.42 -13.17 15.55
C LEU A 126 0.27 -14.24 14.48
N LYS A 127 -0.84 -14.97 14.52
CA LYS A 127 -1.14 -15.95 13.46
C LYS A 127 -1.29 -15.23 12.11
N PRO A 128 -0.99 -15.91 10.99
CA PRO A 128 -1.33 -15.43 9.66
C PRO A 128 -2.81 -15.04 9.57
N LEU A 129 -3.06 -13.87 9.00
CA LEU A 129 -4.41 -13.39 8.74
C LEU A 129 -5.13 -14.27 7.71
N PRO A 130 -6.47 -14.31 7.71
CA PRO A 130 -7.23 -14.99 6.66
C PRO A 130 -6.87 -14.46 5.26
N ARG A 131 -6.71 -15.36 4.28
CA ARG A 131 -6.33 -15.00 2.90
C ARG A 131 -7.31 -14.03 2.25
N ASP A 132 -8.60 -14.24 2.45
CA ASP A 132 -9.68 -13.40 1.91
C ASP A 132 -9.58 -11.97 2.42
N LEU A 133 -9.21 -11.80 3.70
CA LEU A 133 -8.93 -10.47 4.26
C LEU A 133 -7.72 -9.82 3.60
N ILE A 134 -6.62 -10.54 3.40
CA ILE A 134 -5.44 -10.01 2.73
C ILE A 134 -5.75 -9.60 1.29
N GLU A 135 -6.40 -10.49 0.53
CA GLU A 135 -6.79 -10.26 -0.87
C GLU A 135 -7.65 -9.00 -1.01
N GLU A 136 -8.57 -8.77 -0.08
CA GLU A 136 -9.45 -7.59 -0.08
C GLU A 136 -8.69 -6.26 -0.08
N PHE A 137 -7.52 -6.17 0.58
CA PHE A 137 -6.74 -4.93 0.73
C PHE A 137 -5.49 -4.84 -0.17
N MET A 138 -5.21 -5.90 -0.93
CA MET A 138 -4.12 -5.90 -1.92
C MET A 138 -4.22 -4.84 -3.03
N PRO A 139 -5.42 -4.39 -3.47
CA PRO A 139 -5.51 -3.32 -4.47
C PRO A 139 -4.86 -1.99 -4.04
N GLU A 140 -4.76 -1.72 -2.72
CA GLU A 140 -4.09 -0.54 -2.19
C GLU A 140 -2.74 -0.83 -1.53
N SER A 141 -2.49 -2.07 -1.10
CA SER A 141 -1.22 -2.53 -0.50
C SER A 141 -0.81 -3.90 -1.09
N PRO A 142 -0.12 -3.92 -2.24
CA PRO A 142 -0.01 -5.10 -3.11
C PRO A 142 1.05 -6.14 -2.67
N ASP A 143 1.12 -6.46 -1.38
CA ASP A 143 2.01 -7.49 -0.83
C ASP A 143 1.39 -8.12 0.44
N ALA A 144 1.14 -9.44 0.39
CA ALA A 144 0.52 -10.17 1.50
C ALA A 144 1.39 -10.17 2.77
N ARG A 145 2.71 -10.30 2.60
CA ARG A 145 3.68 -10.28 3.70
C ARG A 145 3.79 -8.88 4.30
N LEU A 146 3.67 -7.84 3.48
CA LEU A 146 3.58 -6.46 3.95
C LEU A 146 2.33 -6.27 4.83
N LEU A 147 1.15 -6.68 4.34
CA LEU A 147 -0.11 -6.55 5.09
C LEU A 147 -0.05 -7.30 6.44
N GLN A 148 0.44 -8.54 6.46
CA GLN A 148 0.65 -9.30 7.71
C GLN A 148 1.64 -8.58 8.64
N GLY A 149 2.79 -8.18 8.12
CA GLY A 149 3.85 -7.46 8.85
C GLY A 149 3.36 -6.18 9.48
N GLU A 150 2.64 -5.37 8.73
CA GLU A 150 2.13 -4.08 9.18
C GLU A 150 1.03 -4.23 10.22
N TRP A 151 0.17 -5.24 10.09
CA TRP A 151 -0.81 -5.56 11.13
C TRP A 151 -0.11 -5.95 12.43
N GLU A 152 0.78 -6.94 12.39
CA GLU A 152 1.43 -7.47 13.59
C GLU A 152 2.33 -6.43 14.27
N LYS A 153 3.14 -5.74 13.48
CA LYS A 153 4.12 -4.79 13.98
C LYS A 153 3.50 -3.48 14.43
N HIS A 154 2.48 -2.98 13.73
CA HIS A 154 1.96 -1.63 13.91
C HIS A 154 0.47 -1.61 14.26
N GLY A 155 -0.38 -2.25 13.46
CA GLY A 155 -1.84 -2.21 13.64
C GLY A 155 -2.30 -2.71 15.02
N ALA A 156 -1.78 -3.86 15.45
CA ALA A 156 -2.14 -4.52 16.71
C ALA A 156 -1.80 -3.71 17.98
N CYS A 157 -1.06 -2.60 17.85
CA CYS A 157 -0.79 -1.66 18.94
C CYS A 157 -1.91 -0.66 19.20
N ALA A 158 -2.80 -0.41 18.25
CA ALA A 158 -3.80 0.66 18.36
C ALA A 158 -5.20 0.26 17.85
N PHE A 159 -5.34 -0.91 17.24
CA PHE A 159 -6.59 -1.40 16.66
C PHE A 159 -6.96 -2.74 17.29
N LYS A 160 -8.27 -2.99 17.40
CA LYS A 160 -8.81 -4.22 17.98
C LYS A 160 -8.67 -5.43 17.05
N ASP A 161 -8.69 -5.20 15.74
CA ASP A 161 -8.63 -6.23 14.70
C ASP A 161 -8.04 -5.69 13.39
N ALA A 162 -7.53 -6.59 12.55
CA ALA A 162 -6.84 -6.24 11.30
C ALA A 162 -7.74 -5.58 10.26
N ARG A 163 -9.03 -5.98 10.19
CA ARG A 163 -9.99 -5.37 9.26
C ARG A 163 -10.15 -3.89 9.56
N SER A 164 -10.40 -3.52 10.81
CA SER A 164 -10.52 -2.11 11.22
C SER A 164 -9.25 -1.30 10.96
N TYR A 165 -8.07 -1.93 11.06
CA TYR A 165 -6.78 -1.32 10.74
C TYR A 165 -6.63 -1.03 9.24
N PHE A 166 -6.94 -2.00 8.39
CA PHE A 166 -6.84 -1.84 6.93
C PHE A 166 -7.95 -0.92 6.37
N GLU A 167 -9.17 -1.00 6.88
CA GLU A 167 -10.26 -0.07 6.51
C GLU A 167 -9.89 1.37 6.83
N LYS A 168 -9.26 1.63 7.99
CA LYS A 168 -8.79 2.97 8.33
C LYS A 168 -7.69 3.44 7.39
N GLN A 169 -6.75 2.57 7.01
CA GLN A 169 -5.73 2.90 6.01
C GLN A 169 -6.36 3.29 4.67
N ARG A 170 -7.29 2.46 4.17
CA ARG A 170 -8.03 2.70 2.93
C ARG A 170 -8.78 4.02 2.97
N GLU A 171 -9.51 4.30 4.06
CA GLU A 171 -10.23 5.56 4.25
C GLU A 171 -9.30 6.77 4.12
N LEU A 172 -8.18 6.77 4.86
CA LEU A 172 -7.21 7.86 4.84
C LEU A 172 -6.52 8.00 3.48
N TYR A 173 -6.23 6.89 2.80
CA TYR A 173 -5.64 6.87 1.47
C TYR A 173 -6.59 7.43 0.41
N GLN A 174 -7.85 6.98 0.40
CA GLN A 174 -8.86 7.42 -0.58
C GLN A 174 -9.31 8.87 -0.36
N ALA A 175 -9.17 9.41 0.86
CA ALA A 175 -9.40 10.83 1.14
C ALA A 175 -8.35 11.76 0.50
N LEU A 176 -7.22 11.22 0.04
CA LEU A 176 -6.13 11.99 -0.57
C LEU A 176 -6.26 12.04 -2.09
N THR A 177 -6.11 13.23 -2.64
CA THR A 177 -5.77 13.42 -4.05
C THR A 177 -4.26 13.29 -4.20
N LEU A 178 -3.78 12.35 -5.03
CA LEU A 178 -2.36 12.02 -5.21
C LEU A 178 -1.94 12.14 -6.69
N PRO A 179 -0.69 12.53 -7.00
CA PRO A 179 -0.24 12.65 -8.39
C PRO A 179 0.01 11.26 -8.98
N HIS A 180 -0.32 11.08 -10.25
CA HIS A 180 -0.09 9.83 -11.00
C HIS A 180 1.30 9.74 -11.66
N TYR A 181 2.22 10.63 -11.28
CA TYR A 181 3.57 10.71 -11.82
C TYR A 181 4.54 11.10 -10.71
N GLU A 182 5.81 10.78 -10.92
CA GLU A 182 6.86 11.08 -9.94
C GLU A 182 7.13 12.59 -9.89
N LEU A 183 7.30 13.09 -8.66
CA LEU A 183 7.65 14.48 -8.37
C LEU A 183 8.83 14.49 -7.41
N SER A 184 9.72 15.49 -7.53
CA SER A 184 10.71 15.72 -6.48
C SER A 184 10.01 16.02 -5.16
N ARG A 185 10.66 15.77 -4.02
CA ARG A 185 10.07 16.00 -2.68
C ARG A 185 9.41 17.38 -2.53
N THR A 186 10.09 18.44 -2.99
CA THR A 186 9.59 19.81 -2.88
C THR A 186 8.36 20.04 -3.76
N GLU A 187 8.36 19.50 -4.97
CA GLU A 187 7.22 19.58 -5.88
C GLU A 187 6.04 18.76 -5.38
N LEU A 188 6.29 17.55 -4.88
CA LEU A 188 5.29 16.68 -4.29
C LEU A 188 4.57 17.38 -3.13
N PHE A 189 5.31 17.98 -2.20
CA PHE A 189 4.69 18.70 -1.08
C PHE A 189 3.87 19.90 -1.55
N ARG A 190 4.38 20.68 -2.52
CA ARG A 190 3.62 21.80 -3.09
C ARG A 190 2.33 21.31 -3.77
N TRP A 191 2.43 20.22 -4.53
CA TRP A 191 1.31 19.63 -5.25
C TRP A 191 0.26 19.10 -4.27
N LEU A 192 0.68 18.35 -3.24
CA LEU A 192 -0.23 17.80 -2.22
C LEU A 192 -0.97 18.91 -1.49
N LYS A 193 -0.27 19.94 -1.04
CA LYS A 193 -0.87 21.09 -0.35
C LYS A 193 -1.85 21.88 -1.21
N LYS A 194 -1.60 21.95 -2.53
CA LYS A 194 -2.49 22.61 -3.48
C LYS A 194 -3.78 21.81 -3.71
N ASN A 195 -3.68 20.48 -3.77
CA ASN A 195 -4.79 19.61 -4.15
C ASN A 195 -5.53 18.96 -2.96
N ASN A 196 -5.01 19.12 -1.73
CA ASN A 196 -5.63 18.58 -0.51
C ASN A 196 -5.75 19.71 0.53
N PRO A 197 -6.95 20.32 0.70
CA PRO A 197 -7.14 21.43 1.63
C PRO A 197 -6.70 21.12 3.08
N ALA A 198 -6.91 19.89 3.54
CA ALA A 198 -6.49 19.43 4.87
C ALA A 198 -4.97 19.48 5.08
N LEU A 199 -4.17 19.45 4.01
CA LEU A 199 -2.70 19.46 4.05
C LEU A 199 -2.10 20.86 3.90
N GLN A 200 -2.88 21.87 3.46
CA GLN A 200 -2.38 23.17 2.97
C GLN A 200 -1.34 23.82 3.89
N ASN A 201 -1.61 23.82 5.21
CA ASN A 201 -0.77 24.45 6.23
C ASN A 201 -0.03 23.43 7.11
N LYS A 202 0.11 22.17 6.65
CA LYS A 202 0.69 21.08 7.44
C LYS A 202 2.09 20.72 6.98
N SER A 203 2.94 20.34 7.92
CA SER A 203 4.27 19.81 7.65
C SER A 203 4.17 18.33 7.29
N LEU A 204 4.69 17.97 6.12
CA LEU A 204 4.75 16.59 5.64
C LEU A 204 6.19 16.09 5.73
N ASN A 205 6.37 14.79 5.86
CA ASN A 205 7.68 14.15 5.80
C ASN A 205 7.78 13.26 4.54
N ALA A 206 9.00 13.04 4.06
CA ALA A 206 9.28 12.14 2.95
C ALA A 206 10.70 11.60 3.06
N ARG A 207 10.87 10.33 2.69
CA ARG A 207 12.17 9.64 2.70
C ARG A 207 12.21 8.66 1.54
N ARG A 208 13.23 8.77 0.68
CA ARG A 208 13.33 7.97 -0.55
C ARG A 208 12.02 8.09 -1.36
N ASN A 209 11.37 6.97 -1.65
CA ASN A 209 10.11 6.87 -2.38
C ASN A 209 8.88 6.87 -1.45
N GLU A 210 9.01 7.26 -0.18
CA GLU A 210 7.92 7.26 0.80
C GLU A 210 7.48 8.66 1.21
N LEU A 211 6.17 8.84 1.31
CA LEU A 211 5.47 10.02 1.81
C LEU A 211 4.82 9.70 3.16
N PHE A 212 4.91 10.65 4.09
CA PHE A 212 4.41 10.50 5.45
C PHE A 212 3.43 11.63 5.75
N ILE A 213 2.21 11.26 6.16
CA ILE A 213 1.15 12.18 6.57
C ILE A 213 0.74 11.79 7.99
N CYS A 214 0.65 12.79 8.89
CA CYS A 214 0.46 12.55 10.31
C CYS A 214 -0.94 12.97 10.75
N TYR A 215 -1.52 12.17 11.65
CA TYR A 215 -2.86 12.36 12.17
C TYR A 215 -2.84 12.32 13.69
N ASP A 216 -3.65 13.14 14.35
CA ASP A 216 -3.90 12.98 15.78
C ASP A 216 -4.80 11.75 16.07
N LEU A 217 -5.10 11.53 17.34
CA LEU A 217 -5.95 10.42 17.78
C LEU A 217 -7.43 10.56 17.36
N GLN A 218 -7.81 11.72 16.81
CA GLN A 218 -9.14 12.04 16.28
C GLN A 218 -9.15 12.07 14.74
N TRP A 219 -8.10 11.53 14.10
CA TRP A 219 -7.93 11.47 12.65
C TRP A 219 -7.86 12.83 11.95
N GLN A 220 -7.54 13.91 12.68
CA GLN A 220 -7.28 15.21 12.07
C GLN A 220 -5.82 15.30 11.63
N VAL A 221 -5.57 15.88 10.46
CA VAL A 221 -4.20 16.08 9.97
C VAL A 221 -3.44 17.04 10.90
N ILE A 222 -2.28 16.60 11.36
CA ILE A 222 -1.35 17.39 12.17
C ILE A 222 -0.03 17.61 11.44
N ASP A 223 0.78 18.53 11.94
CA ASP A 223 2.17 18.64 11.52
C ASP A 223 2.91 17.35 11.87
N CYS A 224 3.55 16.74 10.86
CA CYS A 224 4.45 15.64 11.15
C CYS A 224 5.62 16.13 12.00
N PRO A 225 5.92 15.46 13.14
CA PRO A 225 7.08 15.80 13.94
C PRO A 225 8.36 15.74 13.10
N LYS A 226 9.27 16.69 13.34
CA LYS A 226 10.58 16.66 12.70
C LYS A 226 11.32 15.42 13.18
N VAL A 227 11.71 14.56 12.25
CA VAL A 227 12.64 13.46 12.52
C VAL A 227 13.94 14.11 12.99
N ARG A 228 14.31 13.88 14.26
CA ARG A 228 15.55 14.41 14.84
C ARG A 228 16.73 13.53 14.51
#